data_AF-A0A0K8W1J6-F1
#
_entry.id   AF-A0A0K8W1J6-F1
#
_cell.length_a   1.000
_cell.length_b   1.000
_cell.length_c   1.000
_cell.angle_alpha   90.00
_cell.angle_beta   90.00
_cell.angle_gamma   90.00
#
_symmetry.space_group_name_H-M   'P 1'
#
loop_
_entity.id
_entity.type
_entity.pdbx_description
1 polymer ?
#
loop_
_entity_poly.entity_id
_entity_poly.type
_entity_poly.pdbx_seq_one_letter_code
_entity_poly.pdbx_strand_id
1 'polypeptide(L)'
;MLASNSLPTHYNESIFKKHLQSVDNELAGAATLNAPKTEVLACSLDINGADVKGSAMRTQQTNGTTKINNANNTNNNNNMADTIPSAHYVSGHPDVSSEGFIRNCMDEIIKSAVLAGTNRGSKVVEWRAPSELQQLFDFNLKAEPETHAKLIELLKATIKYSVKTGHPYFINQLYSGVDVYALIGQWLTDALNPSVYTYEVAPIFTLMEETVLAEMRRIVGFPNDGYGDGIFCPGGSIANGYGISCARYKYAPETKKNGLFSGQQLIIFTSQDAHYSVEKLAMFMGFGSESVCKIETDQYGKMDIGDLETKVKHYINKGARPLMVSATAGTTVLGAFDDLNCVADICEKYNMWFHTDAAWGGGALITNKYRHLLNGIER
;
A
#
# COMPACT_ATOMS: atom_id res chain seq x y z
N MET A 1 9.89 5.18 22.62
CA MET A 1 8.88 6.01 21.92
C MET A 1 8.46 7.07 22.89
N LEU A 2 8.76 8.32 22.58
CA LEU A 2 8.61 9.44 23.51
C LEU A 2 7.12 9.70 23.74
N ALA A 3 6.62 9.26 24.88
CA ALA A 3 5.49 9.91 25.53
C ALA A 3 5.99 11.27 26.03
N SER A 4 6.18 12.25 25.13
CA SER A 4 6.30 13.63 25.57
C SER A 4 4.89 14.08 25.97
N ASN A 5 4.70 14.42 27.25
CA ASN A 5 3.46 14.97 27.82
C ASN A 5 3.00 16.31 27.19
N SER A 6 3.61 16.71 26.07
CA SER A 6 3.42 17.96 25.35
C SER A 6 2.78 17.81 23.97
N LEU A 7 2.48 16.58 23.52
CA LEU A 7 1.71 16.39 22.30
C LEU A 7 0.23 16.60 22.61
N PRO A 8 -0.51 17.41 21.82
CA PRO A 8 -1.92 17.64 22.06
C PRO A 8 -2.68 16.30 21.96
N THR A 9 -3.34 15.91 23.04
CA THR A 9 -4.26 14.75 23.08
C THR A 9 -5.62 15.06 22.44
N HIS A 10 -5.81 16.32 21.98
CA HIS A 10 -7.03 16.82 21.39
C HIS A 10 -6.70 17.48 20.05
N TYR A 11 -6.78 16.71 18.97
CA TYR A 11 -6.79 17.25 17.61
C TYR A 11 -8.23 17.68 17.27
N ASN A 12 -8.40 18.82 16.57
CA ASN A 12 -9.69 19.39 16.16
C ASN A 12 -10.68 18.37 15.53
N GLU A 13 -11.96 18.76 15.42
CA GLU A 13 -13.05 17.94 14.85
C GLU A 13 -12.63 17.13 13.60
N SER A 14 -13.06 15.86 13.54
CA SER A 14 -12.81 14.93 12.43
C SER A 14 -12.98 15.59 11.05
N ILE A 15 -12.01 15.39 10.17
CA ILE A 15 -12.01 15.91 8.80
C ILE A 15 -13.14 15.28 7.96
N PHE A 16 -13.63 14.10 8.33
CA PHE A 16 -14.75 13.42 7.67
C PHE A 16 -16.12 13.99 8.04
N LYS A 17 -16.25 14.69 9.18
CA LYS A 17 -17.52 15.28 9.63
C LYS A 17 -18.09 16.29 8.62
N LYS A 18 -17.23 16.95 7.83
CA LYS A 18 -17.61 17.90 6.77
C LYS A 18 -17.76 17.28 5.37
N HIS A 19 -17.10 16.16 5.09
CA HIS A 19 -17.07 15.56 3.74
C HIS A 19 -18.12 14.46 3.50
N LEU A 20 -18.73 13.90 4.54
CA LEU A 20 -19.83 12.95 4.38
C LEU A 20 -21.04 13.55 3.64
N GLN A 21 -21.20 14.88 3.61
CA GLN A 21 -22.23 15.55 2.82
C GLN A 21 -21.89 15.71 1.33
N SER A 22 -20.61 15.67 0.93
CA SER A 22 -20.19 15.97 -0.45
C SER A 22 -19.93 14.72 -1.30
N VAL A 23 -19.43 13.63 -0.70
CA VAL A 23 -19.14 12.38 -1.43
C VAL A 23 -20.42 11.70 -1.96
N ASP A 24 -21.56 11.90 -1.28
CA ASP A 24 -22.87 11.39 -1.70
C ASP A 24 -23.32 11.97 -3.05
N ASN A 25 -22.90 13.20 -3.41
CA ASN A 25 -23.28 13.84 -4.67
C ASN A 25 -22.48 13.33 -5.88
N GLU A 26 -21.21 12.94 -5.69
CA GLU A 26 -20.34 12.48 -6.79
C GLU A 26 -20.61 11.01 -7.17
N LEU A 27 -20.92 10.15 -6.19
CA LEU A 27 -21.25 8.75 -6.45
C LEU A 27 -22.66 8.56 -7.02
N ALA A 28 -23.61 9.46 -6.71
CA ALA A 28 -24.94 9.46 -7.32
C ALA A 28 -24.89 9.84 -8.82
N GLY A 29 -24.00 10.76 -9.21
CA GLY A 29 -23.85 11.19 -10.61
C GLY A 29 -23.21 10.14 -11.53
N ALA A 30 -22.34 9.28 -10.99
CA ALA A 30 -21.70 8.21 -11.75
C ALA A 30 -22.65 7.04 -12.12
N ALA A 31 -23.77 6.89 -11.40
CA ALA A 31 -24.78 5.85 -11.66
C ALA A 31 -25.74 6.17 -12.83
N THR A 32 -25.68 7.39 -13.39
CA THR A 32 -26.57 7.86 -14.47
C THR A 32 -25.84 8.18 -15.77
N LEU A 33 -24.87 7.36 -16.19
CA LEU A 33 -24.35 7.38 -17.55
C LEU A 33 -25.07 6.33 -18.41
N ASN A 34 -26.11 6.76 -19.12
CA ASN A 34 -26.71 5.99 -20.21
C ASN A 34 -25.64 5.75 -21.30
N ALA A 35 -25.24 4.49 -21.49
CA ALA A 35 -24.35 4.10 -22.57
C ALA A 35 -25.05 4.31 -23.93
N PRO A 36 -24.48 5.07 -24.89
CA PRO A 36 -25.00 5.09 -26.24
C PRO A 36 -24.69 3.73 -26.90
N LYS A 37 -25.71 3.12 -27.53
CA LYS A 37 -25.56 1.93 -28.36
C LYS A 37 -24.69 2.28 -29.57
N THR A 38 -23.49 1.73 -29.65
CA THR A 38 -22.64 1.85 -30.84
C THR A 38 -23.07 0.81 -31.87
N GLU A 39 -23.65 1.25 -32.98
CA GLU A 39 -23.83 0.42 -34.17
C GLU A 39 -22.46 0.13 -34.82
N VAL A 40 -22.17 -1.15 -35.04
CA VAL A 40 -20.94 -1.60 -35.69
C VAL A 40 -21.15 -1.55 -37.21
N LEU A 41 -20.59 -0.53 -37.86
CA LEU A 41 -20.40 -0.49 -39.31
C LEU A 41 -19.16 -1.33 -39.66
N ALA A 42 -19.40 -2.51 -40.24
CA ALA A 42 -18.36 -3.33 -40.84
C ALA A 42 -17.86 -2.66 -42.13
N CYS A 43 -16.59 -2.26 -42.15
CA CYS A 43 -15.88 -1.89 -43.38
C CYS A 43 -14.71 -2.86 -43.58
N SER A 44 -14.80 -3.65 -44.64
CA SER A 44 -13.77 -4.57 -45.13
C SER A 44 -12.55 -3.80 -45.63
N LEU A 45 -11.36 -4.15 -45.14
CA LEU A 45 -10.08 -3.68 -45.68
C LEU A 45 -9.50 -4.76 -46.61
N ASP A 46 -9.49 -4.45 -47.90
CA ASP A 46 -8.77 -5.17 -48.94
C ASP A 46 -7.26 -4.97 -48.77
N ILE A 47 -6.53 -6.08 -48.78
CA ILE A 47 -5.07 -6.11 -48.74
C ILE A 47 -4.61 -6.59 -50.12
N ASN A 48 -3.98 -5.71 -50.89
CA ASN A 48 -3.13 -6.12 -52.01
C ASN A 48 -1.98 -5.13 -52.17
N GLY A 49 -0.78 -5.69 -52.26
CA GLY A 49 0.50 -5.00 -52.12
C GLY A 49 1.07 -4.41 -53.40
N ALA A 50 2.36 -4.05 -53.26
CA ALA A 50 3.37 -3.68 -54.26
C ALA A 50 4.17 -2.48 -53.69
N ASP A 51 5.47 -2.29 -53.85
CA ASP A 51 6.59 -3.15 -54.23
C ASP A 51 7.85 -2.31 -53.94
N VAL A 52 8.97 -2.95 -53.63
CA VAL A 52 10.25 -2.29 -53.34
C VAL A 52 10.98 -1.97 -54.65
N LYS A 53 11.32 -0.71 -54.92
CA LYS A 53 12.42 -0.36 -55.84
C LYS A 53 13.22 0.85 -55.37
N GLY A 54 14.53 0.63 -55.20
CA GLY A 54 15.53 1.68 -55.04
C GLY A 54 15.95 2.27 -56.38
N SER A 55 16.38 3.54 -56.35
CA SER A 55 17.32 4.09 -57.32
C SER A 55 18.15 5.19 -56.65
N ALA A 56 19.47 5.06 -56.74
CA ALA A 56 20.42 6.11 -56.41
C ALA A 56 20.49 7.14 -57.54
N MET A 57 20.60 8.43 -57.21
CA MET A 57 21.24 9.42 -58.08
C MET A 57 21.84 10.58 -57.29
N ARG A 58 22.94 11.09 -57.84
CA ARG A 58 23.99 11.97 -57.29
C ARG A 58 23.59 13.44 -57.15
N THR A 59 24.08 14.05 -56.07
CA THR A 59 24.59 15.43 -55.85
C THR A 59 24.12 16.59 -56.74
N GLN A 60 23.62 17.65 -56.09
CA GLN A 60 24.02 19.04 -56.34
C GLN A 60 23.98 19.86 -55.03
N GLN A 61 25.10 20.49 -54.69
CA GLN A 61 25.24 21.50 -53.64
C GLN A 61 24.59 22.81 -54.09
N THR A 62 23.75 23.41 -53.25
CA THR A 62 23.48 24.84 -53.28
C THR A 62 23.34 25.38 -51.86
N ASN A 63 24.24 26.29 -51.51
CA ASN A 63 24.22 27.11 -50.29
C ASN A 63 22.95 27.98 -50.26
N GLY A 64 22.20 27.92 -49.16
CA GLY A 64 21.01 28.75 -48.95
C GLY A 64 20.72 28.93 -47.47
N THR A 65 21.23 30.02 -46.92
CA THR A 65 21.01 30.49 -45.55
C THR A 65 19.53 30.72 -45.30
N THR A 66 18.88 29.91 -44.47
CA THR A 66 17.49 30.12 -44.08
C THR A 66 17.40 30.32 -42.56
N LYS A 67 17.19 31.57 -42.16
CA LYS A 67 16.77 31.96 -40.81
C LYS A 67 15.38 31.37 -40.56
N ILE A 68 15.23 30.55 -39.52
CA ILE A 68 13.92 30.18 -39.00
C ILE A 68 13.75 30.86 -37.65
N ASN A 69 12.74 31.72 -37.60
CA ASN A 69 12.24 32.39 -36.41
C ASN A 69 11.69 31.35 -35.41
N ASN A 70 12.30 31.25 -34.23
CA ASN A 70 11.69 30.59 -33.09
C ASN A 70 11.03 31.67 -32.22
N ALA A 71 9.72 31.81 -32.36
CA ALA A 71 8.89 32.57 -31.44
C ALA A 71 8.24 31.60 -30.43
N ASN A 72 8.27 32.01 -29.17
CA ASN A 72 7.51 31.51 -28.02
C ASN A 72 7.97 30.19 -27.40
N ASN A 73 8.99 30.28 -26.55
CA ASN A 73 9.02 29.46 -25.34
C ASN A 73 9.59 30.29 -24.18
N THR A 74 8.75 31.10 -23.54
CA THR A 74 9.08 31.72 -22.26
C THR A 74 8.99 30.67 -21.16
N ASN A 75 10.02 29.82 -21.08
CA ASN A 75 10.34 29.09 -19.87
C ASN A 75 10.99 30.09 -18.90
N ASN A 76 10.23 30.55 -17.90
CA ASN A 76 10.80 31.13 -16.70
C ASN A 76 11.52 30.00 -15.92
N ASN A 77 12.71 29.63 -16.38
CA ASN A 77 13.67 28.88 -15.58
C ASN A 77 14.28 29.84 -14.55
N ASN A 78 13.64 29.95 -13.39
CA ASN A 78 14.36 30.38 -12.20
C ASN A 78 15.20 29.18 -11.74
N ASN A 79 16.35 28.98 -12.37
CA ASN A 79 17.36 28.02 -11.94
C ASN A 79 17.90 28.45 -10.57
N MET A 80 17.40 27.84 -9.50
CA MET A 80 18.04 27.94 -8.17
C MET A 80 19.52 27.48 -8.21
N ALA A 81 19.88 26.64 -9.19
CA ALA A 81 21.22 26.14 -9.45
C ALA A 81 22.29 27.23 -9.67
N ASP A 82 21.92 28.43 -10.13
CA ASP A 82 22.89 29.51 -10.37
C ASP A 82 23.27 30.29 -9.09
N THR A 83 22.68 29.94 -7.92
CA THR A 83 22.84 30.72 -6.68
C THR A 83 23.66 30.06 -5.57
N ILE A 84 23.94 28.75 -5.64
CA ILE A 84 24.70 28.04 -4.61
C ILE A 84 26.06 27.62 -5.17
N PRO A 85 27.17 28.20 -4.68
CA PRO A 85 28.52 27.81 -5.11
C PRO A 85 28.77 26.31 -4.91
N SER A 86 29.39 25.67 -5.92
CA SER A 86 29.75 24.23 -5.89
C SER A 86 30.54 23.82 -4.63
N ALA A 87 31.32 24.73 -4.04
CA ALA A 87 32.06 24.51 -2.80
C ALA A 87 31.20 24.21 -1.56
N HIS A 88 29.88 24.42 -1.63
CA HIS A 88 28.95 24.10 -0.53
C HIS A 88 28.42 22.66 -0.56
N TYR A 89 28.67 21.90 -1.64
CA TYR A 89 28.27 20.50 -1.74
C TYR A 89 29.35 19.56 -1.19
N VAL A 90 28.91 18.51 -0.49
CA VAL A 90 29.79 17.47 0.04
C VAL A 90 30.04 16.44 -1.06
N SER A 91 31.30 16.01 -1.22
CA SER A 91 31.65 14.94 -2.15
C SER A 91 30.83 13.67 -1.89
N GLY A 92 30.23 13.10 -2.95
CA GLY A 92 29.35 11.94 -2.87
C GLY A 92 27.88 12.25 -2.55
N HIS A 93 27.53 13.51 -2.26
CA HIS A 93 26.13 13.95 -2.18
C HIS A 93 25.65 14.49 -3.54
N PRO A 94 24.33 14.52 -3.78
CA PRO A 94 23.77 15.19 -4.95
C PRO A 94 24.21 16.66 -5.01
N ASP A 95 24.67 17.07 -6.18
CA ASP A 95 25.05 18.44 -6.50
C ASP A 95 24.40 18.90 -7.82
N VAL A 96 24.74 20.10 -8.27
CA VAL A 96 24.21 20.67 -9.52
C VAL A 96 24.51 19.79 -10.75
N SER A 97 25.61 19.03 -10.75
CA SER A 97 25.94 18.13 -11.86
C SER A 97 24.97 16.94 -11.96
N SER A 98 24.33 16.57 -10.85
CA SER A 98 23.37 15.47 -10.77
C SER A 98 21.94 15.88 -11.18
N GLU A 99 21.62 17.18 -11.17
CA GLU A 99 20.26 17.69 -11.41
C GLU A 99 19.70 17.24 -12.76
N GLY A 100 20.48 17.38 -13.83
CA GLY A 100 20.05 17.01 -15.18
C GLY A 100 19.73 15.52 -15.29
N PHE A 101 20.52 14.67 -14.63
CA PHE A 101 20.26 13.22 -14.58
C PHE A 101 18.97 12.91 -13.82
N ILE A 102 18.77 13.52 -12.65
CA ILE A 102 17.56 13.35 -11.83
C ILE A 102 16.32 13.75 -12.64
N ARG A 103 16.31 14.94 -13.24
CA ARG A 103 15.18 15.43 -14.05
C ARG A 103 14.85 14.50 -15.22
N ASN A 104 15.87 14.06 -15.96
CA ASN A 104 15.67 13.12 -17.08
C ASN A 104 15.06 11.79 -16.63
N CYS A 105 15.49 11.25 -15.48
CA CYS A 105 14.91 10.03 -14.90
C CYS A 105 13.45 10.26 -14.48
N MET A 106 13.15 11.38 -13.82
CA MET A 106 11.79 11.72 -13.39
C MET A 106 10.84 11.89 -14.57
N ASP A 107 11.26 12.61 -15.61
CA ASP A 107 10.47 12.80 -16.83
C ASP A 107 10.14 11.46 -17.50
N GLU A 108 11.11 10.54 -17.55
CA GLU A 108 10.90 9.20 -18.10
C GLU A 108 9.96 8.35 -17.23
N ILE A 109 10.06 8.42 -15.91
CA ILE A 109 9.15 7.72 -14.99
C ILE A 109 7.71 8.24 -15.17
N ILE A 110 7.53 9.57 -15.19
CA ILE A 110 6.21 10.19 -15.40
C ILE A 110 5.61 9.73 -16.73
N LYS A 111 6.40 9.83 -17.82
CA LYS A 111 5.95 9.46 -19.15
C LYS A 111 5.58 7.97 -19.26
N SER A 112 6.51 7.09 -18.86
CA SER A 112 6.45 5.67 -19.23
C SER A 112 5.85 4.79 -18.13
N ALA A 113 6.10 5.08 -16.85
CA ALA A 113 5.54 4.30 -15.75
C ALA A 113 4.16 4.82 -15.32
N VAL A 114 4.00 6.14 -15.18
CA VAL A 114 2.75 6.74 -14.69
C VAL A 114 1.73 6.89 -15.82
N LEU A 115 2.00 7.71 -16.83
CA LEU A 115 1.02 8.04 -17.87
C LEU A 115 0.78 6.86 -18.83
N ALA A 116 1.84 6.29 -19.40
CA ALA A 116 1.70 5.14 -20.30
C ALA A 116 1.26 3.87 -19.55
N GLY A 117 1.76 3.63 -18.34
CA GLY A 117 1.44 2.44 -17.55
C GLY A 117 0.00 2.39 -17.02
N THR A 118 -0.69 3.53 -16.95
CA THR A 118 -2.11 3.61 -16.57
C THR A 118 -3.05 3.72 -17.78
N ASN A 119 -2.50 3.83 -18.99
CA ASN A 119 -3.28 3.93 -20.22
C ASN A 119 -3.82 2.56 -20.65
N ARG A 120 -5.14 2.47 -20.87
CA ARG A 120 -5.84 1.23 -21.30
C ARG A 120 -5.36 0.62 -22.60
N GLY A 121 -4.74 1.43 -23.48
CA GLY A 121 -4.15 0.95 -24.74
C GLY A 121 -2.78 0.29 -24.57
N SER A 122 -2.19 0.33 -23.36
CA SER A 122 -0.91 -0.30 -23.05
C SER A 122 -1.08 -1.74 -22.57
N LYS A 123 0.04 -2.48 -22.45
CA LYS A 123 0.05 -3.82 -21.85
C LYS A 123 0.16 -3.69 -20.33
N VAL A 124 -0.63 -4.46 -19.59
CA VAL A 124 -0.45 -4.64 -18.13
C VAL A 124 0.96 -5.15 -17.80
N VAL A 125 1.49 -6.05 -18.62
CA VAL A 125 2.86 -6.55 -18.51
C VAL A 125 3.38 -6.99 -19.88
N GLU A 126 4.63 -6.68 -20.18
CA GLU A 126 5.34 -7.31 -21.30
C GLU A 126 6.05 -8.57 -20.78
N TRP A 127 5.29 -9.66 -20.68
CA TRP A 127 5.76 -10.91 -20.08
C TRP A 127 7.01 -11.46 -20.78
N ARG A 128 7.96 -11.94 -19.97
CA ARG A 128 9.17 -12.66 -20.33
C ARG A 128 9.45 -13.73 -19.29
N ALA A 129 9.99 -14.87 -19.70
CA ALA A 129 10.44 -15.88 -18.76
C ALA A 129 11.68 -15.40 -17.97
N PRO A 130 11.94 -15.90 -16.75
CA PRO A 130 13.11 -15.49 -15.97
C PRO A 130 14.43 -15.63 -16.72
N SER A 131 14.61 -16.72 -17.49
CA SER A 131 15.81 -16.94 -18.32
C SER A 131 15.96 -15.92 -19.45
N GLU A 132 14.85 -15.45 -20.03
CA GLU A 132 14.88 -14.41 -21.06
C GLU A 132 15.25 -13.06 -20.44
N LEU A 133 14.72 -12.73 -19.26
CA LEU A 133 15.10 -11.50 -18.54
C LEU A 133 16.58 -11.52 -18.14
N GLN A 134 17.11 -12.66 -17.71
CA GLN A 134 18.54 -12.81 -17.43
C GLN A 134 19.44 -12.63 -18.67
N GLN A 135 18.90 -12.81 -19.88
CA GLN A 135 19.62 -12.52 -21.12
C GLN A 135 19.45 -11.05 -21.55
N LEU A 136 18.34 -10.42 -21.20
CA LEU A 136 18.04 -9.02 -21.52
C LEU A 136 18.71 -8.02 -20.57
N PHE A 137 19.04 -8.44 -19.35
CA PHE A 137 19.65 -7.61 -18.31
C PHE A 137 20.96 -8.23 -17.83
N ASP A 138 21.99 -7.39 -17.71
CA ASP A 138 23.21 -7.75 -16.99
C ASP A 138 22.99 -7.50 -15.50
N PHE A 139 22.68 -8.56 -14.75
CA PHE A 139 22.46 -8.50 -13.30
C PHE A 139 23.77 -8.54 -12.48
N ASN A 140 24.94 -8.58 -13.12
CA ASN A 140 26.21 -8.61 -12.41
C ASN A 140 26.57 -7.21 -11.86
N LEU A 141 27.01 -7.17 -10.61
CA LEU A 141 27.57 -5.96 -10.01
C LEU A 141 29.04 -5.80 -10.43
N LYS A 142 29.40 -4.63 -10.95
CA LYS A 142 30.74 -4.30 -11.44
C LYS A 142 31.46 -3.40 -10.43
N ALA A 143 32.80 -3.42 -10.46
CA ALA A 143 33.62 -2.55 -9.61
C ALA A 143 33.59 -1.08 -10.08
N GLU A 144 33.46 -0.87 -11.39
CA GLU A 144 33.43 0.47 -12.00
C GLU A 144 31.99 0.98 -12.14
N PRO A 145 31.77 2.30 -12.03
CA PRO A 145 30.45 2.90 -12.19
C PRO A 145 29.97 2.81 -13.64
N GLU A 146 28.65 2.70 -13.81
CA GLU A 146 28.01 2.83 -15.12
C GLU A 146 27.77 4.30 -15.48
N THR A 147 27.65 4.58 -16.78
CA THR A 147 27.35 5.94 -17.26
C THR A 147 25.88 6.31 -17.04
N HIS A 148 25.57 7.61 -16.90
CA HIS A 148 24.18 8.08 -16.84
C HIS A 148 23.33 7.60 -18.04
N ALA A 149 23.91 7.56 -19.24
CA ALA A 149 23.20 7.06 -20.42
C ALA A 149 22.78 5.59 -20.26
N LYS A 150 23.68 4.75 -19.74
CA LYS A 150 23.38 3.34 -19.47
C LYS A 150 22.36 3.18 -18.35
N LEU A 151 22.44 3.97 -17.27
CA LEU A 151 21.47 3.94 -16.18
C LEU A 151 20.06 4.32 -16.64
N ILE A 152 19.92 5.31 -17.54
CA ILE A 152 18.63 5.67 -18.14
C ILE A 152 18.10 4.55 -19.04
N GLU A 153 18.96 3.87 -19.80
CA GLU A 153 18.59 2.69 -20.58
C GLU A 153 18.04 1.57 -19.67
N LEU A 154 18.73 1.29 -18.57
CA LEU A 154 18.30 0.30 -17.58
C LEU A 154 16.98 0.70 -16.90
N LEU A 155 16.79 1.97 -16.57
CA LEU A 155 15.53 2.50 -16.04
C LEU A 155 14.37 2.25 -17.01
N LYS A 156 14.54 2.58 -18.30
CA LYS A 156 13.54 2.34 -19.35
C LYS A 156 13.23 0.86 -19.52
N ALA A 157 14.26 0.01 -19.56
CA ALA A 157 14.08 -1.44 -19.67
C ALA A 157 13.34 -2.00 -18.46
N THR A 158 13.68 -1.53 -17.25
CA THR A 158 13.05 -1.94 -15.99
C THR A 158 11.57 -1.57 -16.00
N ILE A 159 11.22 -0.33 -16.38
CA ILE A 159 9.83 0.11 -16.53
C ILE A 159 9.13 -0.77 -17.55
N LYS A 160 9.72 -0.99 -18.73
CA LYS A 160 9.11 -1.75 -19.83
C LYS A 160 8.65 -3.15 -19.39
N TYR A 161 9.56 -3.92 -18.78
CA TYR A 161 9.30 -5.32 -18.43
C TYR A 161 8.65 -5.52 -17.06
N SER A 162 8.52 -4.48 -16.24
CA SER A 162 7.78 -4.56 -14.97
C SER A 162 6.26 -4.61 -15.20
N VAL A 163 5.55 -5.24 -14.26
CA VAL A 163 4.08 -5.21 -14.21
C VAL A 163 3.62 -3.77 -13.92
N LYS A 164 2.62 -3.30 -14.68
CA LYS A 164 1.98 -1.99 -14.48
C LYS A 164 0.85 -2.13 -13.48
N THR A 165 1.16 -2.11 -12.19
CA THR A 165 0.17 -2.24 -11.10
C THR A 165 -0.85 -1.10 -11.08
N GLY A 166 -0.51 0.06 -11.67
CA GLY A 166 -1.43 1.17 -11.90
C GLY A 166 -2.42 0.97 -13.03
N HIS A 167 -2.25 -0.06 -13.86
CA HIS A 167 -3.08 -0.28 -15.03
C HIS A 167 -4.53 -0.61 -14.62
N PRO A 168 -5.57 -0.03 -15.25
CA PRO A 168 -6.97 -0.29 -14.89
C PRO A 168 -7.44 -1.75 -14.99
N TYR A 169 -6.70 -2.57 -15.74
CA TYR A 169 -6.93 -4.02 -15.89
C TYR A 169 -6.02 -4.88 -15.02
N PHE A 170 -5.21 -4.28 -14.14
CA PHE A 170 -4.49 -5.01 -13.12
C PHE A 170 -5.42 -5.32 -11.95
N ILE A 171 -5.88 -6.57 -11.89
CA ILE A 171 -6.82 -7.10 -10.89
C ILE A 171 -6.24 -8.33 -10.17
N ASN A 172 -4.91 -8.45 -10.13
CA ASN A 172 -4.24 -9.64 -9.61
C ASN A 172 -4.02 -9.61 -8.09
N GLN A 173 -4.05 -8.42 -7.48
CA GLN A 173 -3.68 -8.21 -6.08
C GLN A 173 -4.74 -7.36 -5.38
N LEU A 174 -4.72 -7.33 -4.05
CA LEU A 174 -5.57 -6.47 -3.21
C LEU A 174 -5.12 -4.99 -3.19
N TYR A 175 -4.32 -4.58 -4.17
CA TYR A 175 -3.96 -3.20 -4.44
C TYR A 175 -3.89 -3.00 -5.94
N SER A 176 -4.28 -1.81 -6.40
CA SER A 176 -4.24 -1.43 -7.82
C SER A 176 -4.35 0.09 -7.95
N GLY A 177 -3.88 0.62 -9.07
CA GLY A 177 -3.91 2.06 -9.35
C GLY A 177 -2.66 2.80 -8.86
N VAL A 178 -2.56 4.07 -9.27
CA VAL A 178 -1.54 5.02 -8.84
C VAL A 178 -2.26 6.31 -8.48
N ASP A 179 -2.28 6.65 -7.19
CA ASP A 179 -2.79 7.94 -6.73
C ASP A 179 -1.68 8.99 -6.84
N VAL A 180 -1.98 10.12 -7.50
CA VAL A 180 -0.98 11.14 -7.81
C VAL A 180 -0.51 11.88 -6.55
N TYR A 181 -1.36 12.03 -5.54
CA TYR A 181 -1.00 12.69 -4.29
C TYR A 181 -0.10 11.79 -3.44
N ALA A 182 -0.43 10.50 -3.37
CA ALA A 182 0.40 9.49 -2.72
C ALA A 182 1.77 9.36 -3.40
N LEU A 183 1.83 9.39 -4.73
CA LEU A 183 3.10 9.32 -5.48
C LEU A 183 4.03 10.50 -5.15
N ILE A 184 3.49 11.72 -5.12
CA ILE A 184 4.28 12.91 -4.73
C ILE A 184 4.73 12.82 -3.26
N GLY A 185 3.86 12.32 -2.37
CA GLY A 185 4.23 12.07 -0.96
C GLY A 185 5.37 11.05 -0.83
N GLN A 186 5.36 9.98 -1.63
CA GLN A 186 6.44 8.99 -1.67
C GLN A 186 7.75 9.60 -2.15
N TRP A 187 7.73 10.35 -3.26
CA TRP A 187 8.94 11.02 -3.77
C TRP A 187 9.51 12.05 -2.78
N LEU A 188 8.65 12.79 -2.08
CA LEU A 188 9.07 13.69 -1.01
C LEU A 188 9.72 12.93 0.15
N THR A 189 9.14 11.80 0.55
CA THR A 189 9.68 10.96 1.61
C THR A 189 11.06 10.42 1.25
N ASP A 190 11.24 9.91 0.02
CA ASP A 190 12.52 9.41 -0.47
C ASP A 190 13.57 10.51 -0.60
N ALA A 191 13.17 11.72 -1.01
CA ALA A 191 14.08 12.87 -1.09
C ALA A 191 14.57 13.34 0.29
N LEU A 192 13.74 13.22 1.33
CA LEU A 192 14.10 13.58 2.71
C LEU A 192 14.79 12.42 3.47
N ASN A 193 14.56 11.18 3.03
CA ASN A 193 15.09 9.95 3.61
C ASN A 193 15.05 9.91 5.16
N PRO A 194 13.88 10.16 5.80
CA PRO A 194 13.78 10.25 7.25
C PRO A 194 13.81 8.87 7.91
N SER A 195 14.10 8.85 9.20
CA SER A 195 13.81 7.69 10.05
C SER A 195 12.95 8.12 11.24
N VAL A 196 11.75 7.56 11.36
CA VAL A 196 10.72 8.01 12.31
C VAL A 196 10.87 7.31 13.67
N TYR A 197 12.03 7.46 14.31
CA TYR A 197 12.28 6.88 15.65
C TYR A 197 12.15 7.90 16.78
N THR A 198 12.53 9.17 16.55
CA THR A 198 12.36 10.28 17.49
C THR A 198 11.91 11.54 16.79
N TYR A 199 11.25 12.42 17.54
CA TYR A 199 10.82 13.73 17.07
C TYR A 199 11.98 14.60 16.57
N GLU A 200 13.16 14.52 17.19
CA GLU A 200 14.33 15.34 16.84
C GLU A 200 14.76 15.17 15.38
N VAL A 201 14.66 13.95 14.83
CA VAL A 201 15.12 13.64 13.47
C VAL A 201 13.99 13.54 12.44
N ALA A 202 12.74 13.49 12.89
CA ALA A 202 11.56 13.36 12.02
C ALA A 202 10.35 14.17 12.54
N PRO A 203 10.51 15.46 12.89
CA PRO A 203 9.51 16.20 13.67
C PRO A 203 8.15 16.28 12.97
N ILE A 204 8.15 16.57 11.67
CA ILE A 204 6.92 16.69 10.88
C ILE A 204 6.28 15.33 10.67
N PHE A 205 7.06 14.30 10.34
CA PHE A 205 6.54 12.95 10.11
C PHE A 205 5.96 12.32 11.39
N THR A 206 6.56 12.56 12.55
CA THR A 206 6.01 12.13 13.85
C THR A 206 4.64 12.76 14.12
N LEU A 207 4.47 14.07 13.86
CA LEU A 207 3.17 14.74 14.05
C LEU A 207 2.13 14.30 13.01
N MET A 208 2.54 14.08 11.77
CA MET A 208 1.67 13.55 10.72
C MET A 208 1.17 12.15 11.06
N GLU A 209 2.06 11.26 11.50
CA GLU A 209 1.70 9.89 11.91
C GLU A 209 0.65 9.91 13.03
N GLU A 210 0.87 10.67 14.10
CA GLU A 210 -0.11 10.78 15.19
C GLU A 210 -1.45 11.35 14.70
N THR A 211 -1.41 12.37 13.84
CA THR A 211 -2.63 12.98 13.28
C THR A 211 -3.44 11.97 12.46
N VAL A 212 -2.78 11.18 11.61
CA VAL A 212 -3.44 10.17 10.79
C VAL A 212 -3.98 9.04 11.65
N LEU A 213 -3.20 8.54 12.61
CA LEU A 213 -3.64 7.48 13.52
C LEU A 213 -4.82 7.92 14.38
N ALA A 214 -4.81 9.15 14.90
CA ALA A 214 -5.95 9.71 15.63
C ALA A 214 -7.23 9.72 14.78
N GLU A 215 -7.13 10.13 13.52
CA GLU A 215 -8.28 10.13 12.62
C GLU A 215 -8.74 8.71 12.27
N MET A 216 -7.82 7.76 12.06
CA MET A 216 -8.16 6.35 11.85
C MET A 216 -8.93 5.77 13.06
N ARG A 217 -8.51 6.08 14.29
CA ARG A 217 -9.21 5.66 15.52
C ARG A 217 -10.63 6.24 15.60
N ARG A 218 -10.83 7.49 15.17
CA ARG A 218 -12.17 8.11 15.08
C ARG A 218 -13.05 7.45 14.03
N ILE A 219 -12.48 7.12 12.86
CA ILE A 219 -13.19 6.42 11.77
C ILE A 219 -13.68 5.04 12.21
N VAL A 220 -12.83 4.31 12.93
CA VAL A 220 -13.17 3.04 13.59
C VAL A 220 -14.32 3.26 14.58
N GLY A 221 -14.31 4.38 15.30
CA GLY A 221 -15.36 4.75 16.26
C GLY A 221 -14.99 4.48 17.70
N PHE A 222 -13.68 4.43 18.03
CA PHE A 222 -13.26 4.21 19.41
C PHE A 222 -13.80 5.29 20.37
N PRO A 223 -14.10 4.93 21.63
CA PRO A 223 -14.64 5.85 22.63
C PRO A 223 -13.78 7.10 22.85
N ASN A 224 -14.38 8.14 23.44
CA ASN A 224 -13.71 9.40 23.79
C ASN A 224 -13.04 10.08 22.58
N ASP A 225 -13.76 10.15 21.45
CA ASP A 225 -13.29 10.77 20.20
C ASP A 225 -12.02 10.12 19.63
N GLY A 226 -12.00 8.78 19.56
CA GLY A 226 -10.86 8.04 19.02
C GLY A 226 -9.67 7.92 19.99
N TYR A 227 -9.91 7.98 21.30
CA TYR A 227 -8.85 7.78 22.30
C TYR A 227 -8.25 6.37 22.14
N GLY A 228 -6.93 6.31 22.06
CA GLY A 228 -6.20 5.07 21.88
C GLY A 228 -4.77 5.33 21.41
N ASP A 229 -4.13 4.27 20.93
CA ASP A 229 -2.74 4.28 20.50
C ASP A 229 -2.60 3.54 19.16
N GLY A 230 -1.47 3.68 18.48
CA GLY A 230 -1.21 3.02 17.21
C GLY A 230 0.19 3.29 16.68
N ILE A 231 0.59 2.50 15.68
CA ILE A 231 1.84 2.70 14.93
C ILE A 231 1.69 2.13 13.53
N PHE A 232 2.30 2.75 12.52
CA PHE A 232 2.40 2.14 11.20
C PHE A 232 3.36 0.95 11.22
N CYS A 233 2.95 -0.13 10.56
CA CYS A 233 3.74 -1.36 10.46
C CYS A 233 4.18 -1.58 9.01
N PRO A 234 5.32 -2.26 8.77
CA PRO A 234 5.73 -2.68 7.43
C PRO A 234 4.87 -3.87 6.95
N GLY A 235 3.59 -3.61 6.69
CA GLY A 235 2.59 -4.56 6.23
C GLY A 235 1.67 -5.11 7.33
N GLY A 236 0.44 -5.47 6.94
CA GLY A 236 -0.60 -5.97 7.85
C GLY A 236 -0.22 -7.27 8.58
N SER A 237 0.67 -8.09 8.00
CA SER A 237 1.18 -9.28 8.69
C SER A 237 1.91 -8.95 9.99
N ILE A 238 2.72 -7.88 10.00
CA ILE A 238 3.42 -7.41 11.20
C ILE A 238 2.43 -6.75 12.16
N ALA A 239 1.43 -6.01 11.66
CA ALA A 239 0.36 -5.45 12.48
C ALA A 239 -0.42 -6.53 13.26
N ASN A 240 -0.77 -7.65 12.61
CA ASN A 240 -1.35 -8.82 13.29
C ASN A 240 -0.41 -9.37 14.37
N GLY A 241 0.90 -9.42 14.10
CA GLY A 241 1.91 -9.78 15.09
C GLY A 241 1.94 -8.83 16.30
N TYR A 242 1.85 -7.52 16.07
CA TYR A 242 1.72 -6.53 17.15
C TYR A 242 0.46 -6.76 17.97
N GLY A 243 -0.68 -7.08 17.34
CA GLY A 243 -1.92 -7.47 18.03
C GLY A 243 -1.71 -8.66 18.97
N ILE A 244 -1.07 -9.73 18.49
CA ILE A 244 -0.71 -10.90 19.31
C ILE A 244 0.22 -10.51 20.46
N SER A 245 1.23 -9.69 20.19
CA SER A 245 2.19 -9.23 21.20
C SER A 245 1.53 -8.39 22.30
N CYS A 246 0.62 -7.49 21.93
CA CYS A 246 -0.16 -6.67 22.86
C CYS A 246 -1.09 -7.53 23.72
N ALA A 247 -1.83 -8.47 23.10
CA ALA A 247 -2.66 -9.43 23.82
C ALA A 247 -1.84 -10.22 24.85
N ARG A 248 -0.70 -10.78 24.43
CA ARG A 248 0.22 -11.50 25.32
C ARG A 248 0.71 -10.63 26.46
N TYR A 249 1.16 -9.41 26.19
CA TYR A 249 1.68 -8.53 27.24
C TYR A 249 0.59 -8.11 28.23
N LYS A 250 -0.64 -7.90 27.76
CA LYS A 250 -1.79 -7.54 28.60
C LYS A 250 -2.18 -8.68 29.56
N TYR A 251 -2.23 -9.92 29.07
CA TYR A 251 -2.79 -11.06 29.81
C TYR A 251 -1.74 -11.99 30.45
N ALA A 252 -0.48 -11.91 29.99
CA ALA A 252 0.65 -12.71 30.45
C ALA A 252 1.96 -11.87 30.44
N PRO A 253 2.02 -10.73 31.18
CA PRO A 253 3.15 -9.79 31.14
C PRO A 253 4.48 -10.41 31.56
N GLU A 254 4.45 -11.44 32.41
CA GLU A 254 5.63 -12.20 32.86
C GLU A 254 6.39 -12.86 31.70
N THR A 255 5.70 -13.18 30.60
CA THR A 255 6.30 -13.79 29.40
C THR A 255 7.34 -12.89 28.74
N LYS A 256 7.27 -11.56 28.96
CA LYS A 256 8.29 -10.61 28.50
C LYS A 256 9.67 -10.90 29.10
N LYS A 257 9.72 -11.40 30.35
CA LYS A 257 10.96 -11.73 31.06
C LYS A 257 11.28 -13.23 31.02
N ASN A 258 10.25 -14.06 31.23
CA ASN A 258 10.44 -15.50 31.49
C ASN A 258 10.29 -16.36 30.22
N GLY A 259 9.85 -15.77 29.10
CA GLY A 259 9.42 -16.53 27.93
C GLY A 259 8.11 -17.28 28.17
N LEU A 260 7.72 -18.13 27.22
CA LEU A 260 6.44 -18.86 27.24
C LEU A 260 6.50 -20.22 27.96
N PHE A 261 7.69 -20.79 28.14
CA PHE A 261 7.87 -22.20 28.53
C PHE A 261 7.24 -22.58 29.88
N SER A 262 7.30 -21.70 30.87
CA SER A 262 6.87 -21.99 32.24
C SER A 262 5.40 -21.61 32.53
N GLY A 263 4.66 -21.15 31.51
CA GLY A 263 3.28 -20.66 31.65
C GLY A 263 2.22 -21.67 31.21
N GLN A 264 0.94 -21.33 31.44
CA GLN A 264 -0.16 -22.02 30.78
C GLN A 264 -0.08 -21.81 29.27
N GLN A 265 -0.46 -22.84 28.50
CA GLN A 265 -0.55 -22.69 27.05
C GLN A 265 -1.55 -21.59 26.69
N LEU A 266 -1.10 -20.59 25.93
CA LEU A 266 -1.93 -19.48 25.47
C LEU A 266 -2.52 -19.81 24.10
N ILE A 267 -3.83 -19.67 23.94
CA ILE A 267 -4.54 -20.07 22.70
C ILE A 267 -5.07 -18.85 21.97
N ILE A 268 -4.71 -18.74 20.69
CA ILE A 268 -5.18 -17.72 19.74
C ILE A 268 -6.26 -18.37 18.88
N PHE A 269 -7.44 -17.77 18.79
CA PHE A 269 -8.51 -18.25 17.92
C PHE A 269 -8.60 -17.37 16.69
N THR A 270 -8.77 -17.96 15.51
CA THR A 270 -8.94 -17.22 14.26
C THR A 270 -9.70 -18.06 13.24
N SER A 271 -10.36 -17.43 12.27
CA SER A 271 -11.08 -18.17 11.22
C SER A 271 -10.12 -19.07 10.44
N GLN A 272 -10.60 -20.21 9.95
CA GLN A 272 -9.85 -21.03 9.00
C GLN A 272 -9.50 -20.28 7.71
N ASP A 273 -10.32 -19.29 7.33
CA ASP A 273 -10.12 -18.41 6.17
C ASP A 273 -9.38 -17.11 6.52
N ALA A 274 -8.91 -16.97 7.77
CA ALA A 274 -8.12 -15.82 8.18
C ALA A 274 -6.76 -15.78 7.46
N HIS A 275 -6.17 -14.60 7.38
CA HIS A 275 -4.87 -14.44 6.76
C HIS A 275 -3.80 -15.27 7.49
N TYR A 276 -2.97 -15.99 6.73
CA TYR A 276 -1.96 -16.92 7.24
C TYR A 276 -0.96 -16.27 8.21
N SER A 277 -0.87 -14.92 8.23
CA SER A 277 0.01 -14.19 9.14
C SER A 277 -0.27 -14.45 10.61
N VAL A 278 -1.53 -14.70 11.02
CA VAL A 278 -1.85 -14.93 12.44
C VAL A 278 -1.06 -16.13 12.96
N GLU A 279 -1.11 -17.23 12.21
CA GLU A 279 -0.39 -18.45 12.54
C GLU A 279 1.12 -18.30 12.38
N LYS A 280 1.57 -17.70 11.26
CA LYS A 280 2.98 -17.44 11.00
C LYS A 280 3.63 -16.62 12.13
N LEU A 281 2.96 -15.57 12.60
CA LEU A 281 3.49 -14.70 13.65
C LEU A 281 3.37 -15.33 15.03
N ALA A 282 2.32 -16.12 15.31
CA ALA A 282 2.25 -16.92 16.54
C ALA A 282 3.43 -17.91 16.64
N MET A 283 3.72 -18.63 15.54
CA MET A 283 4.89 -19.52 15.46
C MET A 283 6.20 -18.76 15.67
N PHE A 284 6.37 -17.63 14.98
CA PHE A 284 7.56 -16.78 15.10
C PHE A 284 7.76 -16.27 16.53
N MET A 285 6.68 -15.99 17.27
CA MET A 285 6.72 -15.50 18.65
C MET A 285 6.82 -16.61 19.71
N GLY A 286 6.97 -17.88 19.28
CA GLY A 286 7.20 -19.02 20.17
C GLY A 286 5.94 -19.67 20.75
N PHE A 287 4.75 -19.35 20.24
CA PHE A 287 3.51 -20.01 20.66
C PHE A 287 3.38 -21.44 20.09
N GLY A 288 3.96 -21.67 18.90
CA GLY A 288 3.74 -22.87 18.10
C GLY A 288 2.39 -22.85 17.34
N SER A 289 2.29 -23.61 16.26
CA SER A 289 1.07 -23.69 15.42
C SER A 289 -0.12 -24.29 16.18
N GLU A 290 0.12 -25.25 17.07
CA GLU A 290 -0.91 -25.90 17.91
C GLU A 290 -1.59 -24.95 18.91
N SER A 291 -1.01 -23.77 19.13
CA SER A 291 -1.59 -22.71 19.94
C SER A 291 -2.47 -21.75 19.13
N VAL A 292 -2.64 -22.00 17.83
CA VAL A 292 -3.54 -21.26 16.93
C VAL A 292 -4.69 -22.18 16.54
N CYS A 293 -5.83 -21.97 17.19
CA CYS A 293 -7.04 -22.73 16.95
C CYS A 293 -7.82 -22.10 15.79
N LYS A 294 -7.93 -22.84 14.68
CA LYS A 294 -8.77 -22.45 13.54
C LYS A 294 -10.24 -22.70 13.88
N ILE A 295 -11.07 -21.70 13.65
CA ILE A 295 -12.53 -21.77 13.78
C ILE A 295 -13.13 -22.05 12.41
N GLU A 296 -14.12 -22.94 12.37
CA GLU A 296 -14.86 -23.25 11.15
C GLU A 296 -15.58 -22.00 10.62
N THR A 297 -15.93 -22.03 9.33
CA THR A 297 -16.71 -20.97 8.70
C THR A 297 -18.09 -21.45 8.28
N ASP A 298 -19.04 -20.53 8.24
CA ASP A 298 -20.32 -20.75 7.58
C ASP A 298 -20.17 -20.84 6.05
N GLN A 299 -21.29 -21.05 5.35
CA GLN A 299 -21.34 -21.12 3.88
C GLN A 299 -20.92 -19.82 3.15
N TYR A 300 -20.78 -18.70 3.87
CA TYR A 300 -20.37 -17.41 3.35
C TYR A 300 -18.92 -17.07 3.69
N GLY A 301 -18.20 -17.98 4.35
CA GLY A 301 -16.80 -17.76 4.77
C GLY A 301 -16.66 -16.92 6.03
N LYS A 302 -17.73 -16.75 6.82
CA LYS A 302 -17.69 -16.05 8.11
C LYS A 302 -17.39 -17.03 9.23
N MET A 303 -16.63 -16.61 10.23
CA MET A 303 -16.36 -17.40 11.44
C MET A 303 -17.67 -17.90 12.09
N ASP A 304 -17.74 -19.21 12.35
CA ASP A 304 -18.85 -19.81 13.08
C ASP A 304 -18.71 -19.53 14.58
N ILE A 305 -19.65 -18.73 15.10
CA ILE A 305 -19.67 -18.28 16.51
C ILE A 305 -19.91 -19.45 17.48
N GLY A 306 -20.67 -20.47 17.08
CA GLY A 306 -20.93 -21.65 17.90
C GLY A 306 -19.69 -22.55 18.03
N ASP A 307 -18.95 -22.73 16.94
CA ASP A 307 -17.67 -23.43 16.94
C ASP A 307 -16.61 -22.67 17.75
N LEU A 308 -16.54 -21.34 17.62
CA LEU A 308 -15.68 -20.49 18.45
C LEU A 308 -15.93 -20.74 19.94
N GLU A 309 -17.19 -20.63 20.41
CA GLU A 309 -17.50 -20.81 21.83
C GLU A 309 -17.21 -22.24 22.31
N THR A 310 -17.46 -23.24 21.46
CA THR A 310 -17.17 -24.65 21.74
C THR A 310 -15.67 -24.89 21.92
N LYS A 311 -14.84 -24.38 21.01
CA LYS A 311 -13.37 -24.50 21.06
C LYS A 311 -12.77 -23.72 22.23
N VAL A 312 -13.30 -22.54 22.56
CA VAL A 312 -12.91 -21.80 23.77
C VAL A 312 -13.12 -22.65 25.03
N LYS A 313 -14.33 -23.21 25.22
CA LYS A 313 -14.64 -24.08 26.38
C LYS A 313 -13.74 -25.31 26.42
N HIS A 314 -13.47 -25.93 25.27
CA HIS A 314 -12.58 -27.09 25.16
C HIS A 314 -11.16 -26.80 25.68
N TYR A 315 -10.55 -25.68 25.27
CA TYR A 315 -9.21 -25.32 25.72
C TYR A 315 -9.16 -24.92 27.20
N ILE A 316 -10.19 -24.24 27.71
CA ILE A 316 -10.33 -23.98 29.15
C ILE A 316 -10.36 -25.32 29.92
N ASN A 317 -11.14 -26.29 29.47
CA ASN A 317 -11.25 -27.61 30.12
C ASN A 317 -9.93 -28.40 30.07
N LYS A 318 -9.05 -28.12 29.10
CA LYS A 318 -7.69 -28.68 29.03
C LYS A 318 -6.67 -27.95 29.90
N GLY A 319 -7.07 -26.91 30.64
CA GLY A 319 -6.17 -26.09 31.47
C GLY A 319 -5.34 -25.09 30.67
N ALA A 320 -5.65 -24.89 29.38
CA ALA A 320 -5.07 -23.84 28.57
C ALA A 320 -5.81 -22.51 28.81
N ARG A 321 -5.18 -21.41 28.42
CA ARG A 321 -5.71 -20.06 28.58
C ARG A 321 -6.08 -19.47 27.23
N PRO A 322 -7.37 -19.25 26.95
CA PRO A 322 -7.79 -18.42 25.83
C PRO A 322 -7.15 -17.03 25.94
N LEU A 323 -6.39 -16.63 24.91
CA LEU A 323 -5.65 -15.37 24.91
C LEU A 323 -6.38 -14.29 24.12
N MET A 324 -6.72 -14.61 22.87
CA MET A 324 -7.31 -13.64 21.95
C MET A 324 -8.14 -14.32 20.87
N VAL A 325 -9.08 -13.57 20.31
CA VAL A 325 -9.70 -13.87 19.02
C VAL A 325 -9.21 -12.86 17.99
N SER A 326 -8.74 -13.35 16.85
CA SER A 326 -8.44 -12.56 15.65
C SER A 326 -9.57 -12.78 14.64
N ALA A 327 -10.58 -11.91 14.67
CA ALA A 327 -11.63 -11.87 13.67
C ALA A 327 -11.12 -11.18 12.39
N THR A 328 -11.72 -11.50 11.24
CA THR A 328 -11.34 -10.94 9.95
C THR A 328 -12.49 -10.11 9.38
N ALA A 329 -12.21 -8.84 9.08
CA ALA A 329 -13.11 -7.94 8.38
C ALA A 329 -12.62 -7.78 6.93
N GLY A 330 -13.09 -8.67 6.06
CA GLY A 330 -12.67 -8.77 4.66
C GLY A 330 -11.58 -9.81 4.45
N THR A 331 -11.96 -11.09 4.32
CA THR A 331 -11.01 -12.16 3.98
C THR A 331 -10.38 -11.96 2.59
N THR A 332 -9.16 -12.45 2.40
CA THR A 332 -8.37 -12.22 1.17
C THR A 332 -9.03 -12.76 -0.09
N VAL A 333 -9.68 -13.93 0.01
CA VAL A 333 -10.24 -14.64 -1.16
C VAL A 333 -11.71 -14.27 -1.39
N LEU A 334 -12.55 -14.43 -0.37
CA LEU A 334 -13.99 -14.23 -0.48
C LEU A 334 -14.44 -12.80 -0.18
N GLY A 335 -13.63 -12.01 0.53
CA GLY A 335 -14.05 -10.72 1.06
C GLY A 335 -15.12 -10.85 2.16
N ALA A 336 -15.12 -11.97 2.89
CA ALA A 336 -16.08 -12.23 3.96
C ALA A 336 -15.79 -11.39 5.21
N PHE A 337 -16.84 -11.07 5.97
CA PHE A 337 -16.77 -10.30 7.21
C PHE A 337 -17.34 -11.12 8.36
N ASP A 338 -16.50 -11.42 9.36
CA ASP A 338 -16.91 -12.06 10.59
C ASP A 338 -17.92 -11.20 11.37
N ASP A 339 -18.79 -11.83 12.18
CA ASP A 339 -19.72 -11.11 13.06
C ASP A 339 -18.98 -10.55 14.28
N LEU A 340 -18.45 -9.33 14.13
CA LEU A 340 -17.59 -8.70 15.14
C LEU A 340 -18.31 -8.49 16.48
N ASN A 341 -19.62 -8.22 16.49
CA ASN A 341 -20.38 -8.08 17.73
C ASN A 341 -20.47 -9.40 18.50
N CYS A 342 -20.81 -10.49 17.81
CA CYS A 342 -20.86 -11.80 18.44
C CYS A 342 -19.48 -12.28 18.91
N VAL A 343 -18.41 -11.98 18.15
CA VAL A 343 -17.04 -12.26 18.59
C VAL A 343 -16.69 -11.44 19.84
N ALA A 344 -17.00 -10.13 19.85
CA ALA A 344 -16.77 -9.27 21.00
C ALA A 344 -17.48 -9.79 22.26
N ASP A 345 -18.75 -10.21 22.15
CA ASP A 345 -19.51 -10.78 23.27
C ASP A 345 -18.82 -12.03 23.87
N ILE A 346 -18.25 -12.90 23.01
CA ILE A 346 -17.46 -14.06 23.46
C ILE A 346 -16.15 -13.60 24.11
N CYS A 347 -15.43 -12.66 23.52
CA CYS A 347 -14.19 -12.13 24.09
C CYS A 347 -14.41 -11.52 25.48
N GLU A 348 -15.47 -10.73 25.66
CA GLU A 348 -15.84 -10.16 26.97
C GLU A 348 -16.19 -11.26 27.98
N LYS A 349 -17.02 -12.23 27.58
CA LYS A 349 -17.46 -13.34 28.44
C LYS A 349 -16.30 -14.18 28.97
N TYR A 350 -15.30 -14.44 28.13
CA TYR A 350 -14.15 -15.28 28.47
C TYR A 350 -12.86 -14.50 28.77
N ASN A 351 -12.95 -13.16 28.86
CA ASN A 351 -11.84 -12.26 29.13
C ASN A 351 -10.63 -12.45 28.19
N MET A 352 -10.91 -12.41 26.88
CA MET A 352 -9.92 -12.50 25.80
C MET A 352 -9.69 -11.15 25.14
N TRP A 353 -8.50 -10.96 24.58
CA TRP A 353 -8.25 -9.83 23.68
C TRP A 353 -9.06 -9.98 22.39
N PHE A 354 -9.71 -8.91 21.94
CA PHE A 354 -10.37 -8.87 20.65
C PHE A 354 -9.51 -8.09 19.63
N HIS A 355 -9.09 -8.78 18.57
CA HIS A 355 -8.38 -8.19 17.45
C HIS A 355 -9.20 -8.35 16.18
N THR A 356 -9.33 -7.27 15.40
CA THR A 356 -9.97 -7.30 14.08
C THR A 356 -8.91 -7.06 13.00
N ASP A 357 -8.62 -8.08 12.20
CA ASP A 357 -7.85 -7.93 10.96
C ASP A 357 -8.73 -7.27 9.90
N ALA A 358 -8.65 -5.95 9.82
CA ALA A 358 -9.31 -5.12 8.83
C ALA A 358 -8.35 -4.62 7.74
N ALA A 359 -7.25 -5.34 7.47
CA ALA A 359 -6.24 -4.90 6.51
C ALA A 359 -6.81 -4.67 5.10
N TRP A 360 -7.81 -5.48 4.70
CA TRP A 360 -8.53 -5.31 3.45
C TRP A 360 -9.86 -4.56 3.63
N GLY A 361 -10.75 -5.07 4.48
CA GLY A 361 -12.10 -4.50 4.63
C GLY A 361 -12.18 -3.18 5.41
N GLY A 362 -11.10 -2.75 6.07
CA GLY A 362 -11.07 -1.50 6.84
C GLY A 362 -11.37 -0.26 5.99
N GLY A 363 -11.06 -0.29 4.69
CA GLY A 363 -11.43 0.78 3.76
C GLY A 363 -12.94 1.04 3.69
N ALA A 364 -13.78 0.05 4.00
CA ALA A 364 -15.24 0.22 4.01
C ALA A 364 -15.74 1.16 5.12
N LEU A 365 -14.93 1.41 6.17
CA LEU A 365 -15.29 2.34 7.25
C LEU A 365 -15.41 3.80 6.77
N ILE A 366 -14.75 4.14 5.66
CA ILE A 366 -14.74 5.49 5.09
C ILE A 366 -16.09 5.90 4.51
N THR A 367 -16.93 4.92 4.12
CA THR A 367 -18.23 5.19 3.50
C THR A 367 -19.39 4.75 4.38
N ASN A 368 -20.38 5.64 4.52
CA ASN A 368 -21.64 5.33 5.23
C ASN A 368 -22.37 4.13 4.63
N LYS A 369 -22.20 3.88 3.33
CA LYS A 369 -22.87 2.78 2.62
C LYS A 369 -22.43 1.41 3.10
N TYR A 370 -21.14 1.21 3.39
CA TYR A 370 -20.56 -0.11 3.69
C TYR A 370 -19.94 -0.24 5.07
N ARG A 371 -19.78 0.85 5.84
CA ARG A 371 -19.20 0.78 7.20
C ARG A 371 -19.92 -0.20 8.13
N HIS A 372 -21.22 -0.46 7.90
CA HIS A 372 -22.01 -1.39 8.68
C HIS A 372 -21.50 -2.84 8.64
N LEU A 373 -20.68 -3.20 7.65
CA LEU A 373 -20.03 -4.51 7.55
C LEU A 373 -19.02 -4.76 8.70
N LEU A 374 -18.58 -3.70 9.37
CA LEU A 374 -17.63 -3.76 10.49
C LEU A 374 -18.27 -3.34 11.82
N ASN A 375 -19.61 -3.38 11.95
CA ASN A 375 -20.28 -3.07 13.21
C ASN A 375 -19.74 -3.97 14.34
N GLY A 376 -19.30 -3.37 15.45
CA GLY A 376 -18.68 -4.06 16.57
C GLY A 376 -17.15 -3.92 16.61
N ILE A 377 -16.51 -3.35 15.58
CA ILE A 377 -15.05 -3.10 15.57
C ILE A 377 -14.59 -2.11 16.64
N GLU A 378 -15.50 -1.26 17.13
CA GLU A 378 -15.23 -0.24 18.14
C GLU A 378 -15.11 -0.78 19.58
N ARG A 379 -15.42 -2.07 19.79
CA ARG A 379 -15.55 -2.71 21.10
C ARG A 379 -14.26 -3.28 21.67
#